data_AF-A0A1H9ACU9-F1
#
_entry.id   AF-A0A1H9ACU9-F1
#
_cell.length_a   1.000
_cell.length_b   1.000
_cell.length_c   1.000
_cell.angle_alpha   90.00
_cell.angle_beta   90.00
_cell.angle_gamma   90.00
#
_symmetry.space_group_name_H-M   'P 1'
#
loop_
_entity.id
_entity.type
_entity.pdbx_description
1 polymer ?
#
loop_
_entity_poly.entity_id
_entity_poly.type
_entity_poly.pdbx_seq_one_letter_code
_entity_poly.pdbx_strand_id
1 'polypeptide(L)'
;MTRSKNRLPIFLSLAMLGVILSPLVPTSYGAGMPPGQDDMKFAQEAAMAGMTEVAAGRLALSLSHDSEIQQFGQTIVTDHSEANTKLARIAQTKNLSLPTALDDHHQDMIDTLKSSRKFDEDFSEMMKG
;
A
#
# COMPACT_ATOMS: atom_id res chain seq x y z
N MET A 1 22.11 -33.13 -10.97
CA MET A 1 20.88 -32.61 -10.35
C MET A 1 20.95 -31.08 -10.31
N THR A 2 19.85 -30.43 -10.76
CA THR A 2 19.36 -29.05 -10.47
C THR A 2 20.33 -27.88 -10.66
N ARG A 3 20.37 -27.26 -11.86
CA ARG A 3 19.51 -26.16 -12.37
C ARG A 3 19.75 -24.81 -11.66
N SER A 4 20.67 -24.03 -12.23
CA SER A 4 20.70 -22.58 -12.14
C SER A 4 19.30 -22.00 -12.37
N LYS A 5 18.88 -21.10 -11.47
CA LYS A 5 17.74 -20.21 -11.69
C LYS A 5 18.18 -18.79 -11.43
N ASN A 6 18.67 -18.15 -12.48
CA ASN A 6 18.60 -16.71 -12.66
C ASN A 6 17.22 -16.23 -12.21
N ARG A 7 17.14 -15.45 -11.14
CA ARG A 7 15.92 -14.75 -10.76
C ARG A 7 16.05 -13.33 -11.27
N LEU A 8 15.36 -13.08 -12.38
CA LEU A 8 15.18 -11.75 -12.95
C LEU A 8 14.59 -10.80 -11.89
N PRO A 9 15.03 -9.53 -11.82
CA PRO A 9 14.33 -8.51 -11.04
C PRO A 9 12.96 -8.25 -11.67
N ILE A 10 11.89 -8.40 -10.89
CA ILE A 10 10.55 -7.99 -11.30
C ILE A 10 10.48 -6.48 -11.10
N PHE A 11 10.76 -5.74 -12.16
CA PHE A 11 10.35 -4.35 -12.28
C PHE A 11 8.84 -4.34 -12.49
N LEU A 12 8.07 -3.94 -11.47
CA LEU A 12 6.63 -3.71 -11.61
C LEU A 12 6.39 -2.36 -12.30
N SER A 13 6.83 -2.29 -13.56
CA SER A 13 6.59 -1.17 -14.46
C SER A 13 5.30 -1.46 -15.22
N LEU A 14 4.20 -0.82 -14.82
CA LEU A 14 2.96 -0.88 -15.58
C LEU A 14 3.03 0.13 -16.73
N ALA A 15 3.70 -0.25 -17.81
CA ALA A 15 3.59 0.44 -19.10
C ALA A 15 2.31 -0.03 -19.81
N MET A 16 1.24 0.75 -19.72
CA MET A 16 0.04 0.59 -20.55
C MET A 16 0.32 1.13 -21.96
N LEU A 17 0.51 0.23 -22.93
CA LEU A 17 0.56 0.56 -24.36
C LEU A 17 -0.69 0.01 -25.06
N GLY A 18 -1.41 0.87 -25.79
CA GLY A 18 -2.36 0.45 -26.82
C GLY A 18 -3.74 1.10 -26.74
N VAL A 19 -3.86 2.40 -27.05
CA VAL A 19 -5.15 3.02 -27.37
C VAL A 19 -5.52 2.60 -28.79
N ILE A 20 -6.46 1.66 -28.92
CA ILE A 20 -7.17 1.40 -30.16
C ILE A 20 -8.44 2.26 -30.14
N LEU A 21 -8.52 3.22 -31.05
CA LEU A 21 -9.64 4.13 -31.24
C LEU A 21 -10.89 3.37 -31.72
N SER A 22 -11.86 3.17 -30.83
CA SER A 22 -13.23 2.71 -31.16
C SER A 22 -14.25 3.80 -30.78
N PRO A 23 -15.35 3.98 -31.54
CA PRO A 23 -16.20 5.15 -31.45
C PRO A 23 -17.01 5.21 -30.15
N LEU A 24 -17.23 6.44 -29.68
CA LEU A 24 -17.94 6.80 -28.46
C LEU A 24 -19.35 6.22 -28.43
N VAL A 25 -19.56 5.23 -27.55
CA VAL A 25 -20.83 5.11 -26.84
C VAL A 25 -20.70 6.02 -25.62
N PRO A 26 -21.46 7.11 -25.49
CA PRO A 26 -21.55 7.80 -24.21
C PRO A 26 -22.37 6.90 -23.28
N THR A 27 -21.73 5.90 -22.70
CA THR A 27 -22.20 5.34 -21.44
C THR A 27 -21.96 6.44 -20.42
N SER A 28 -23.01 7.20 -20.14
CA SER A 28 -23.16 7.88 -18.86
C SER A 28 -23.11 6.80 -17.78
N TYR A 29 -21.91 6.40 -17.37
CA TYR A 29 -21.69 5.71 -16.11
C TYR A 29 -22.18 6.67 -15.05
N GLY A 30 -23.37 6.39 -14.53
CA GLY A 30 -24.07 7.25 -13.60
C GLY A 30 -23.16 7.60 -12.43
N ALA A 31 -22.75 8.87 -12.38
CA ALA A 31 -22.43 9.52 -11.13
C ALA A 31 -23.71 9.48 -10.29
N GLY A 32 -23.88 8.45 -9.46
CA GLY A 32 -25.12 8.30 -8.67
C GLY A 32 -25.37 6.95 -7.99
N MET A 33 -24.64 5.88 -8.32
CA MET A 33 -24.79 4.63 -7.55
C MET A 33 -23.92 4.70 -6.28
N PRO A 34 -24.48 4.54 -5.08
CA PRO A 34 -23.68 4.44 -3.86
C PRO A 34 -22.69 3.27 -3.99
N PRO A 35 -21.50 3.36 -3.36
CA PRO A 35 -20.52 2.29 -3.40
C PRO A 35 -21.13 0.98 -2.90
N GLY A 36 -20.77 -0.12 -3.55
CA GLY A 36 -21.15 -1.45 -3.08
C GLY A 36 -20.49 -1.76 -1.72
N GLN A 37 -21.03 -2.72 -0.99
CA GLN A 37 -20.45 -3.17 0.29
C GLN A 37 -19.00 -3.64 0.13
N ASP A 38 -18.68 -4.27 -0.99
CA ASP A 38 -17.31 -4.72 -1.31
C ASP A 38 -16.36 -3.54 -1.54
N ASP A 39 -16.80 -2.46 -2.22
CA ASP A 39 -16.01 -1.24 -2.41
C ASP A 39 -15.70 -0.58 -1.07
N MET A 40 -16.68 -0.55 -0.16
CA MET A 40 -16.50 0.00 1.18
C MET A 40 -15.46 -0.78 1.97
N LYS A 41 -15.61 -2.10 1.99
CA LYS A 41 -14.70 -3.00 2.71
C LYS A 41 -13.27 -2.88 2.16
N PHE A 42 -13.12 -2.92 0.83
CA PHE A 42 -11.83 -2.76 0.18
C PHE A 42 -11.18 -1.41 0.54
N ALA A 43 -11.94 -0.31 0.51
CA ALA A 43 -11.39 1.00 0.83
C ALA A 43 -10.95 1.10 2.30
N GLN A 44 -11.67 0.47 3.22
CA GLN A 44 -11.29 0.41 4.64
C GLN A 44 -10.03 -0.44 4.85
N GLU A 45 -9.96 -1.63 4.24
CA GLU A 45 -8.79 -2.51 4.31
C GLU A 45 -7.55 -1.86 3.69
N ALA A 46 -7.70 -1.20 2.53
CA ALA A 46 -6.61 -0.48 1.89
C ALA A 46 -6.10 0.70 2.73
N ALA A 47 -7.00 1.44 3.38
CA ALA A 47 -6.62 2.52 4.29
C ALA A 47 -5.86 1.98 5.51
N MET A 48 -6.31 0.87 6.10
CA MET A 48 -5.65 0.21 7.22
C MET A 48 -4.25 -0.30 6.86
N ALA A 49 -4.13 -1.05 5.76
CA ALA A 49 -2.86 -1.55 5.26
C ALA A 49 -1.89 -0.39 4.97
N GLY A 50 -2.34 0.61 4.21
CA GLY A 50 -1.51 1.76 3.85
C GLY A 50 -1.05 2.60 5.04
N MET A 51 -1.87 2.76 6.08
CA MET A 51 -1.43 3.42 7.32
C MET A 51 -0.37 2.58 8.07
N THR A 52 -0.53 1.26 8.06
CA THR A 52 0.39 0.31 8.70
C THR A 52 1.75 0.33 8.01
N GLU A 53 1.78 0.27 6.68
CA GLU A 53 3.01 0.32 5.89
C GLU A 53 3.75 1.65 6.10
N VAL A 54 3.04 2.79 6.12
CA VAL A 54 3.65 4.09 6.43
C VAL A 54 4.22 4.12 7.85
N ALA A 55 3.52 3.57 8.84
CA ALA A 55 4.03 3.48 10.21
C ALA A 55 5.30 2.63 10.29
N ALA A 56 5.31 1.46 9.65
CA ALA A 56 6.46 0.58 9.60
C ALA A 56 7.65 1.22 8.85
N GLY A 57 7.41 1.90 7.72
CA GLY A 57 8.44 2.64 6.99
C GLY A 57 9.08 3.75 7.82
N ARG A 58 8.29 4.44 8.67
CA ARG A 58 8.83 5.42 9.63
C ARG A 58 9.68 4.77 10.71
N LEU A 59 9.32 3.58 11.19
CA LEU A 59 10.18 2.83 12.10
C LEU A 59 11.49 2.45 11.41
N ALA A 60 11.47 2.05 10.13
CA ALA A 60 12.69 1.72 9.40
C ALA A 60 13.66 2.90 9.32
N LEU A 61 13.15 4.11 9.07
CA LEU A 61 13.93 5.34 9.09
C LEU A 61 14.51 5.68 10.46
N SER A 62 13.83 5.27 11.54
CA SER A 62 14.22 5.61 12.92
C SER A 62 15.09 4.57 13.60
N LEU A 63 14.93 3.29 13.27
CA LEU A 63 15.49 2.16 14.01
C LEU A 63 16.53 1.36 13.24
N SER A 64 16.47 1.37 11.90
CA SER A 64 17.47 0.65 11.11
C SER A 64 18.80 1.39 11.07
N HIS A 65 19.89 0.63 11.04
CA HIS A 65 21.23 1.14 10.73
C HIS A 65 21.70 0.74 9.33
N ASP A 66 20.90 -0.03 8.60
CA ASP A 66 21.16 -0.41 7.22
C ASP A 66 20.61 0.67 6.27
N SER A 67 21.49 1.24 5.44
CA SER A 67 21.11 2.29 4.49
C SER A 67 20.10 1.83 3.43
N GLU A 68 20.13 0.54 3.04
CA GLU A 68 19.17 0.00 2.08
C GLU A 68 17.77 -0.10 2.69
N ILE A 69 17.68 -0.54 3.96
CA ILE A 69 16.42 -0.60 4.70
C ILE A 69 15.86 0.80 4.95
N GLN A 70 16.70 1.76 5.32
CA GLN A 70 16.28 3.16 5.46
C GLN A 70 15.74 3.73 4.13
N GLN A 71 16.44 3.49 3.02
CA GLN A 71 15.99 3.95 1.71
C GLN A 71 14.68 3.27 1.28
N PHE A 72 14.53 1.98 1.59
CA PHE A 72 13.28 1.27 1.34
C PHE A 72 12.13 1.82 2.20
N GLY A 73 12.37 2.07 3.49
CA GLY A 73 11.43 2.73 4.38
C GLY A 73 11.00 4.12 3.88
N GLN A 74 11.93 4.92 3.35
CA GLN A 74 11.61 6.22 2.75
C GLN A 74 10.69 6.07 1.54
N THR A 75 10.95 5.08 0.68
CA THR A 75 10.11 4.78 -0.48
C THR A 75 8.70 4.42 -0.04
N ILE A 76 8.56 3.51 0.92
CA ILE A 76 7.27 3.11 1.48
C ILE A 76 6.51 4.32 2.03
N VAL A 77 7.16 5.14 2.87
CA VAL A 77 6.51 6.33 3.45
C VAL A 77 6.02 7.28 2.35
N THR A 78 6.80 7.47 1.30
CA THR A 78 6.46 8.40 0.20
C THR A 78 5.27 7.87 -0.60
N ASP A 79 5.40 6.67 -1.14
CA ASP A 79 4.44 6.11 -2.09
C ASP A 79 3.11 5.80 -1.41
N HIS A 80 3.15 5.18 -0.22
CA HIS A 80 1.93 4.81 0.49
C HIS A 80 1.24 6.03 1.13
N SER A 81 1.96 7.08 1.54
CA SER A 81 1.31 8.32 1.98
C SER A 81 0.58 9.02 0.83
N GLU A 82 1.16 9.01 -0.38
CA GLU A 82 0.50 9.55 -1.57
C GLU A 82 -0.74 8.71 -1.93
N ALA A 83 -0.62 7.38 -1.91
CA ALA A 83 -1.73 6.47 -2.17
C ALA A 83 -2.87 6.67 -1.15
N ASN A 84 -2.56 6.76 0.14
CA ASN A 84 -3.54 7.03 1.21
C ASN A 84 -4.26 8.37 0.98
N THR A 85 -3.53 9.40 0.56
CA THR A 85 -4.12 10.71 0.24
C THR A 85 -5.08 10.63 -0.95
N LYS A 86 -4.72 9.87 -2.00
CA LYS A 86 -5.60 9.65 -3.16
C LYS A 86 -6.84 8.85 -2.77
N LEU A 87 -6.67 7.79 -1.98
CA LEU A 87 -7.78 6.97 -1.46
C LEU A 87 -8.75 7.82 -0.62
N ALA A 88 -8.24 8.67 0.26
CA ALA A 88 -9.06 9.59 1.06
C ALA A 88 -9.90 10.54 0.18
N ARG A 89 -9.33 11.06 -0.91
CA ARG A 89 -10.08 11.89 -1.87
C ARG A 89 -11.18 11.10 -2.57
N ILE A 90 -10.88 9.88 -3.02
CA ILE A 90 -11.88 9.00 -3.66
C ILE A 90 -13.00 8.65 -2.68
N ALA A 91 -12.66 8.37 -1.43
CA ALA A 91 -13.64 8.10 -0.39
C ALA A 91 -14.56 9.30 -0.16
N GLN A 92 -14.01 10.52 -0.11
CA GLN A 92 -14.81 11.75 0.00
C GLN A 92 -15.78 11.91 -1.18
N THR A 93 -15.35 11.71 -2.43
CA THR A 93 -16.24 11.84 -3.59
C THR A 93 -17.35 10.79 -3.61
N LYS A 94 -17.10 9.63 -3.00
CA LYS A 94 -18.03 8.52 -2.86
C LYS A 94 -18.83 8.51 -1.55
N ASN A 95 -18.67 9.54 -0.70
CA ASN A 95 -19.26 9.62 0.65
C ASN A 95 -18.94 8.40 1.53
N LEU A 96 -17.73 7.85 1.41
CA LEU A 96 -17.22 6.76 2.23
C LEU A 96 -16.42 7.29 3.41
N SER A 97 -16.61 6.68 4.57
CA SER A 97 -15.78 6.92 5.75
C SER A 97 -14.62 5.93 5.78
N LEU A 98 -13.40 6.46 5.87
CA LEU A 98 -12.19 5.67 6.07
C LEU A 98 -11.75 5.74 7.52
N PRO A 99 -11.04 4.71 8.03
CA PRO A 99 -10.36 4.80 9.31
C PRO A 99 -9.31 5.91 9.29
N THR A 100 -9.13 6.57 10.42
CA THR A 100 -8.16 7.66 10.60
C THR A 100 -7.03 7.31 11.57
N ALA A 101 -7.08 6.09 12.12
CA ALA A 101 -6.09 5.53 13.03
C ALA A 101 -6.03 4.03 12.82
N LEU A 102 -4.94 3.41 13.26
CA LEU A 102 -4.83 1.96 13.29
C LEU A 102 -5.81 1.39 14.33
N ASP A 103 -6.38 0.23 14.01
CA ASP A 103 -7.06 -0.61 14.99
C ASP A 103 -6.03 -1.36 15.86
N ASP A 104 -6.52 -2.04 16.89
CA ASP A 104 -5.67 -2.73 17.87
C ASP A 104 -4.76 -3.79 17.22
N HIS A 105 -5.24 -4.49 16.20
CA HIS A 105 -4.47 -5.54 15.53
C HIS A 105 -3.28 -4.94 14.77
N HIS A 106 -3.51 -3.91 13.96
CA HIS A 106 -2.44 -3.28 13.18
C HIS A 106 -1.50 -2.47 14.09
N GLN A 107 -2.01 -1.91 15.18
CA GLN A 107 -1.17 -1.26 16.19
C GLN A 107 -0.24 -2.29 16.88
N ASP A 108 -0.73 -3.48 17.22
CA ASP A 108 0.08 -4.56 17.79
C ASP A 108 1.18 -5.05 16.82
N MET A 109 0.89 -5.11 15.52
CA MET A 109 1.91 -5.40 14.51
C MET A 109 3.05 -4.36 14.53
N ILE A 110 2.70 -3.07 14.62
CA ILE A 110 3.68 -1.97 14.68
C ILE A 110 4.46 -2.00 15.99
N ASP A 111 3.81 -2.26 17.12
CA ASP A 111 4.46 -2.33 18.42
C ASP A 111 5.38 -3.56 18.53
N THR A 112 4.96 -4.70 17.98
CA THR A 112 5.79 -5.89 17.83
C THR A 112 7.03 -5.59 17.01
N LEU A 113 6.88 -4.99 15.82
CA LEU A 113 8.00 -4.61 14.97
C LEU A 113 8.95 -3.65 15.69
N LYS A 114 8.42 -2.60 16.33
CA LYS A 114 9.18 -1.60 17.08
C LYS A 114 10.03 -2.21 18.19
N SER A 115 9.53 -3.27 18.83
CA SER A 115 10.22 -3.96 19.93
C SER A 115 11.17 -5.07 19.47
N SER A 116 11.21 -5.36 18.16
CA SER A 116 12.01 -6.46 17.63
C SER A 116 13.51 -6.25 17.83
N ARG A 117 14.19 -7.32 18.25
CA ARG A 117 15.66 -7.40 18.30
C ARG A 117 16.29 -7.67 16.93
N LYS A 118 15.49 -8.05 15.94
CA LYS A 118 15.86 -8.37 14.57
C LYS A 118 15.11 -7.46 13.61
N PHE A 119 15.07 -6.17 13.96
CA PHE A 119 14.22 -5.19 13.32
C PHE A 119 14.28 -5.23 11.79
N ASP A 120 15.48 -5.24 11.19
CA ASP A 120 15.64 -5.23 9.72
C ASP A 120 15.10 -6.49 9.05
N GLU A 121 15.25 -7.66 9.68
CA GLU A 121 14.73 -8.95 9.19
C GLU A 121 13.19 -8.97 9.25
N ASP A 122 12.63 -8.58 10.40
CA ASP A 122 11.19 -8.58 10.63
C ASP A 122 10.48 -7.49 9.82
N PHE A 123 11.09 -6.32 9.64
CA PHE A 123 10.60 -5.27 8.75
C PHE A 123 10.56 -5.78 7.31
N SER A 124 11.66 -6.40 6.85
CA SER A 124 11.71 -6.97 5.50
C SER A 124 10.67 -8.07 5.32
N GLU A 125 10.43 -8.90 6.33
CA GLU A 125 9.41 -9.95 6.27
C GLU A 125 8.00 -9.36 6.22
N MET A 126 7.70 -8.37 7.05
CA MET A 126 6.42 -7.68 7.06
C MET A 126 6.09 -7.05 5.69
N MET A 127 7.11 -6.54 4.99
CA MET A 127 6.94 -5.87 3.69
C MET A 127 6.96 -6.82 2.49
N LYS A 128 7.19 -8.13 2.68
CA LYS A 128 7.32 -9.08 1.56
C LYS A 128 6.01 -9.51 0.91
N GLY A 129 4.87 -9.32 1.57
CA GLY A 129 3.51 -9.59 1.03
C GLY A 129 3.36 -10.92 0.30
#